data_AF-A0A0F4YSU5-F1
#
_entry.id   AF-A0A0F4YSU5-F1
#
_cell.length_a   1.000
_cell.length_b   1.000
_cell.length_c   1.000
_cell.angle_alpha   90.00
_cell.angle_beta   90.00
_cell.angle_gamma   90.00
#
_symmetry.space_group_name_H-M   'P 1'
#
loop_
_entity.id
_entity.type
_entity.pdbx_description
1 polymer ?
#
loop_
_entity_poly.entity_id
_entity_poly.type
_entity_poly.pdbx_seq_one_letter_code
_entity_poly.pdbx_strand_id
1 'polypeptide(L)'
;MAGLQHFRRPDAEVKEGQVTVFGLDERVPVPLNITHKPLAITFHAFHEGKVIVVDATLKEEQASEGDLVIALNNSGETCALYKSSGCPVSAIDVVNKTSLALRKVQEINGIIGKALEADLAKRAKQNRGVEASAENDR
;
A
#
# COMPACT_ATOMS: atom_id res chain seq x y z
N MET A 1 -0.46 -2.27 1.36
CA MET A 1 -0.53 -0.92 1.98
C MET A 1 -1.93 -0.31 2.03
N ALA A 2 -2.73 -0.34 0.95
CA ALA A 2 -4.08 0.27 0.97
C ALA A 2 -4.97 -0.29 2.09
N GLY A 3 -5.02 -1.61 2.25
CA GLY A 3 -5.79 -2.26 3.32
C GLY A 3 -5.39 -1.82 4.73
N LEU A 4 -4.08 -1.68 5.01
CA LEU A 4 -3.61 -1.21 6.32
C LEU A 4 -4.03 0.24 6.62
N GLN A 5 -3.97 1.11 5.61
CA GLN A 5 -4.40 2.52 5.75
C GLN A 5 -5.92 2.66 5.89
N HIS A 6 -6.66 1.73 5.28
CA HIS A 6 -8.11 1.69 5.33
C HIS A 6 -8.64 1.08 6.64
N PHE A 7 -7.93 0.08 7.17
CA PHE A 7 -8.34 -0.66 8.36
C PHE A 7 -8.53 0.26 9.58
N ARG A 8 -9.52 -0.08 10.39
CA ARG A 8 -9.80 0.56 11.68
C ARG A 8 -9.93 -0.53 12.73
N ARG A 9 -9.20 -0.39 13.83
CA ARG A 9 -9.28 -1.32 14.95
C ARG A 9 -10.41 -0.90 15.91
N PRO A 10 -11.06 -1.86 16.60
CA PRO A 10 -11.98 -1.50 17.68
C PRO A 10 -11.24 -0.75 18.77
N ASP A 11 -11.93 0.21 19.40
CA ASP A 11 -11.36 0.92 20.53
C ASP A 11 -11.29 -0.01 21.75
N ALA A 12 -10.27 0.17 22.58
CA ALA A 12 -10.07 -0.65 23.76
C ALA A 12 -9.52 0.21 24.89
N GLU A 13 -10.09 0.03 26.08
CA GLU A 13 -9.66 0.69 27.31
C GLU A 13 -9.07 -0.32 28.26
N VAL A 14 -7.95 0.04 28.90
CA VAL A 14 -7.29 -0.77 29.91
C VAL A 14 -7.41 -0.04 31.24
N LYS A 15 -8.16 -0.62 32.19
CA LYS A 15 -8.35 -0.11 33.55
C LYS A 15 -7.97 -1.20 34.54
N GLU A 16 -7.06 -0.90 35.47
CA GLU A 16 -6.67 -1.81 36.56
C GLU A 16 -6.25 -3.23 36.10
N GLY A 17 -5.69 -3.35 34.89
CA GLY A 17 -5.29 -4.63 34.30
C GLY A 17 -6.38 -5.40 33.56
N GLN A 18 -7.62 -4.91 33.55
CA GLN A 18 -8.71 -5.43 32.73
C GLN A 18 -8.80 -4.69 31.39
N VAL A 19 -8.92 -5.45 30.30
CA VAL A 19 -9.09 -4.92 28.93
C VAL A 19 -10.56 -5.00 28.55
N THR A 20 -11.16 -3.85 28.22
CA THR A 20 -12.52 -3.78 27.67
C THR A 20 -12.42 -3.34 26.21
N VAL A 21 -12.89 -4.19 25.29
CA VAL A 21 -12.94 -3.88 23.85
C VAL A 21 -14.36 -3.45 23.50
N PHE A 22 -14.49 -2.27 22.91
CA PHE A 22 -15.80 -1.70 22.56
C PHE A 22 -16.24 -2.14 21.17
N GLY A 23 -17.54 -2.38 21.04
CA GLY A 23 -18.18 -2.67 19.76
C GLY A 23 -18.23 -1.45 18.82
N LEU A 24 -18.58 -1.68 17.56
CA LEU A 24 -18.71 -0.62 16.55
C LEU A 24 -19.82 0.38 16.89
N ASP A 25 -20.88 -0.08 17.57
CA ASP A 25 -22.03 0.73 17.97
C ASP A 25 -21.74 1.57 19.22
N GLU A 26 -20.74 1.14 20.03
CA GLU A 26 -20.39 1.78 21.30
C GLU A 26 -19.36 2.89 21.11
N ARG A 27 -18.34 2.64 20.25
CA ARG A 27 -17.26 3.60 19.99
C ARG A 27 -16.79 3.58 18.54
N VAL A 28 -16.38 4.75 18.06
CA VAL A 28 -15.82 4.90 16.71
C VAL A 28 -14.46 4.18 16.61
N PRO A 29 -14.29 3.29 15.61
CA PRO A 29 -13.03 2.58 15.39
C PRO A 29 -11.85 3.51 15.07
N VAL A 30 -10.68 3.15 15.59
CA VAL A 30 -9.46 3.97 15.51
C VAL A 30 -8.58 3.54 14.33
N PRO A 31 -8.02 4.47 13.53
CA PRO A 31 -7.04 4.13 12.50
C PRO A 31 -5.74 3.57 13.07
N LEU A 32 -5.04 2.77 12.26
CA LEU A 32 -3.69 2.35 12.56
C LEU A 32 -2.71 3.51 12.41
N ASN A 33 -1.68 3.54 13.24
CA ASN A 33 -0.56 4.45 13.08
C ASN A 33 0.44 3.88 12.07
N ILE A 34 0.63 4.54 10.92
CA ILE A 34 1.50 4.07 9.84
C ILE A 34 2.56 5.15 9.56
N THR A 35 3.80 4.88 9.97
CA THR A 35 4.92 5.83 9.83
C THR A 35 5.42 5.94 8.38
N HIS A 36 5.58 4.81 7.69
CA HIS A 36 6.06 4.78 6.31
C HIS A 36 5.16 3.91 5.44
N LYS A 37 5.15 4.22 4.13
CA LYS A 37 4.31 3.54 3.14
C LYS A 37 5.19 2.93 2.04
N PRO A 38 5.89 1.82 2.31
CA PRO A 38 6.73 1.18 1.32
C PRO A 38 5.86 0.52 0.24
N LEU A 39 6.23 0.70 -1.02
CA LEU A 39 5.64 0.01 -2.16
C LEU A 39 6.76 -0.68 -2.95
N ALA A 40 6.48 -1.91 -3.38
CA ALA A 40 7.38 -2.69 -4.20
C ALA A 40 7.07 -2.47 -5.68
N ILE A 41 8.12 -2.26 -6.48
CA ILE A 41 8.07 -2.20 -7.94
C ILE A 41 8.92 -3.35 -8.46
N THR A 42 8.31 -4.18 -9.30
CA THR A 42 8.95 -5.33 -9.92
C THR A 42 9.38 -5.01 -11.34
N PHE A 43 10.62 -5.38 -11.65
CA PHE A 43 11.24 -5.29 -12.94
C PHE A 43 11.59 -6.70 -13.42
N HIS A 44 11.45 -6.94 -14.72
CA HIS A 44 11.82 -8.20 -15.35
C HIS A 44 12.87 -7.95 -16.43
N ALA A 45 13.88 -8.80 -16.47
CA ALA A 45 15.01 -8.73 -17.40
C ALA A 45 14.84 -9.75 -18.54
N PHE A 46 15.16 -9.29 -19.75
CA PHE A 46 15.11 -10.06 -20.99
C PHE A 46 16.39 -9.81 -21.80
N HIS A 47 16.71 -10.76 -22.68
CA HIS A 47 17.80 -10.64 -23.64
C HIS A 47 19.14 -10.31 -22.95
N GLU A 48 19.52 -11.16 -22.00
CA GLU A 48 20.74 -11.04 -21.19
C GLU A 48 20.81 -9.72 -20.41
N GLY A 49 19.67 -9.25 -19.92
CA GLY A 49 19.59 -8.05 -19.08
C GLY A 49 19.68 -6.73 -19.84
N LYS A 50 19.69 -6.77 -21.18
CA LYS A 50 19.70 -5.57 -22.03
C LYS A 50 18.34 -4.89 -22.06
N VAL A 51 17.26 -5.66 -21.90
CA VAL A 51 15.89 -5.15 -21.88
C VAL A 51 15.31 -5.38 -20.50
N ILE A 52 14.86 -4.30 -19.85
CA ILE A 52 14.25 -4.34 -18.52
C ILE A 52 12.87 -3.70 -18.60
N VAL A 53 11.85 -4.48 -18.26
CA VAL A 53 10.43 -4.08 -18.29
C VAL A 53 9.91 -3.92 -16.86
N VAL A 54 8.96 -3.00 -16.65
CA VAL A 54 8.27 -2.79 -15.37
C VAL A 54 6.88 -3.42 -15.46
N ASP A 55 6.41 -4.06 -14.39
CA ASP A 55 5.04 -4.59 -14.28
C ASP A 55 4.69 -5.55 -15.43
N ALA A 56 5.52 -6.60 -15.55
CA ALA A 56 5.35 -7.60 -16.58
C ALA A 56 4.03 -8.37 -16.39
N THR A 57 3.36 -8.66 -17.48
CA THR A 57 2.20 -9.55 -17.51
C THR A 57 2.63 -11.00 -17.32
N LEU A 58 1.70 -11.89 -16.96
CA LEU A 58 1.98 -13.31 -16.76
C LEU A 58 2.79 -13.97 -17.89
N LYS A 59 2.51 -13.62 -19.16
CA LYS A 59 3.24 -14.16 -20.31
C LYS A 59 4.66 -13.63 -20.40
N GLU A 60 4.86 -12.37 -20.04
CA GLU A 60 6.18 -11.74 -20.03
C GLU A 60 7.02 -12.27 -18.86
N GLU A 61 6.43 -12.45 -17.68
CA GLU A 61 7.10 -13.07 -16.53
C GLU A 61 7.60 -14.48 -16.86
N GLN A 62 6.77 -15.30 -17.53
CA GLN A 62 7.15 -16.65 -17.97
C GLN A 62 8.31 -16.67 -18.97
N ALA A 63 8.46 -15.61 -19.77
CA ALA A 63 9.54 -15.47 -20.74
C ALA A 63 10.76 -14.72 -20.18
N SER A 64 10.69 -14.25 -18.93
CA SER A 64 11.75 -13.47 -18.32
C SER A 64 12.93 -14.35 -17.90
N GLU A 65 14.14 -13.79 -17.97
CA GLU A 65 15.38 -14.46 -17.62
C GLU A 65 15.82 -14.15 -16.18
N GLY A 66 15.14 -13.22 -15.53
CA GLY A 66 15.37 -12.82 -14.14
C GLY A 66 14.47 -11.65 -13.75
N ASP A 67 14.36 -11.42 -12.45
CA ASP A 67 13.59 -10.33 -11.86
C ASP A 67 14.45 -9.44 -10.95
N LEU A 68 13.92 -8.25 -10.68
CA LEU A 68 14.47 -7.28 -9.74
C LEU A 68 13.30 -6.56 -9.07
N VAL A 69 13.17 -6.71 -7.76
CA VAL A 69 12.14 -6.05 -6.96
C VAL A 69 12.81 -4.97 -6.11
N ILE A 70 12.31 -3.75 -6.24
CA ILE A 70 12.79 -2.59 -5.46
C ILE A 70 11.62 -2.06 -4.64
N ALA A 71 11.75 -2.11 -3.31
CA ALA A 71 10.78 -1.54 -2.38
C ALA A 71 11.28 -0.20 -1.87
N LEU A 72 10.48 0.86 -2.11
CA LEU A 72 10.81 2.23 -1.73
C LEU A 72 9.68 2.84 -0.92
N ASN A 73 10.03 3.74 -0.01
CA ASN A 73 9.06 4.65 0.59
C ASN A 73 8.83 5.90 -0.29
N ASN A 74 7.86 6.73 0.10
CA ASN A 74 7.53 7.95 -0.64
C ASN A 74 8.66 9.01 -0.66
N SER A 75 9.59 8.92 0.29
CA SER A 75 10.76 9.79 0.42
C SER A 75 11.95 9.33 -0.43
N GLY A 76 11.87 8.15 -1.07
CA GLY A 76 12.96 7.58 -1.87
C GLY A 76 13.94 6.72 -1.11
N GLU A 77 13.67 6.41 0.16
CA GLU A 77 14.49 5.48 0.94
C GLU A 77 14.16 4.05 0.53
N THR A 78 15.21 3.27 0.22
CA THR A 78 15.08 1.86 -0.17
C THR A 78 14.86 1.02 1.07
N CYS A 79 13.71 0.37 1.16
CA CYS A 79 13.39 -0.54 2.26
C CYS A 79 13.90 -1.96 2.00
N ALA A 80 13.82 -2.41 0.75
CA ALA A 80 14.31 -3.72 0.34
C ALA A 80 14.70 -3.72 -1.14
N LEU A 81 15.72 -4.50 -1.48
CA LEU A 81 16.09 -4.81 -2.85
C LEU A 81 16.26 -6.32 -2.96
N TYR A 82 15.58 -6.92 -3.91
CA TYR A 82 15.64 -8.35 -4.18
C TYR A 82 15.91 -8.59 -5.65
N LYS A 83 16.87 -9.45 -5.95
CA LYS A 83 17.20 -9.88 -7.31
C LYS A 83 17.26 -11.39 -7.28
N SER A 84 16.33 -12.08 -7.95
CA SER A 84 16.37 -13.54 -7.96
C SER A 84 17.56 -14.07 -8.76
N SER A 85 17.87 -15.34 -8.55
CA SER A 85 18.81 -16.08 -9.38
C SER A 85 18.31 -16.11 -10.81
N GLY A 86 19.16 -15.71 -11.75
CA GLY A 86 18.81 -15.47 -13.14
C GLY A 86 19.87 -14.61 -13.82
N CYS A 87 19.50 -13.98 -14.94
CA CYS A 87 20.38 -13.14 -15.75
C CYS A 87 21.18 -12.11 -14.90
N PRO A 88 22.47 -11.86 -15.22
CA PRO A 88 23.19 -10.73 -14.64
C PRO A 88 22.55 -9.40 -15.06
N VAL A 89 22.36 -8.50 -14.11
CA VAL A 89 21.90 -7.13 -14.35
C VAL A 89 22.99 -6.18 -13.84
N SER A 90 23.32 -5.16 -14.64
CA SER A 90 24.35 -4.19 -14.26
C SER A 90 23.91 -3.39 -13.02
N ALA A 91 24.83 -3.16 -12.09
CA ALA A 91 24.57 -2.34 -10.90
C ALA A 91 24.16 -0.90 -11.28
N ILE A 92 24.70 -0.36 -12.38
CA ILE A 92 24.35 0.97 -12.88
C ILE A 92 22.88 0.99 -13.33
N ASP A 93 22.42 -0.08 -13.99
CA ASP A 93 21.02 -0.18 -14.42
C ASP A 93 20.09 -0.30 -13.22
N VAL A 94 20.47 -1.04 -12.18
CA VAL A 94 19.71 -1.10 -10.92
C VAL A 94 19.52 0.30 -10.34
N VAL A 95 20.59 1.09 -10.23
CA VAL A 95 20.52 2.47 -9.71
C VAL A 95 19.62 3.34 -10.58
N ASN A 96 19.75 3.26 -11.90
CA ASN A 96 18.91 4.00 -12.84
C ASN A 96 17.42 3.59 -12.72
N LYS A 97 17.14 2.30 -12.50
CA LYS A 97 15.79 1.78 -12.28
C LYS A 97 15.22 2.20 -10.93
N THR A 98 16.04 2.40 -9.89
CA THR A 98 15.57 2.93 -8.60
C THR A 98 14.89 4.30 -8.75
N SER A 99 15.43 5.19 -9.57
CA SER A 99 14.80 6.50 -9.85
C SER A 99 13.46 6.36 -10.58
N LEU A 100 13.33 5.37 -11.46
CA LEU A 100 12.05 5.05 -12.12
C LEU A 100 11.05 4.44 -11.13
N ALA A 101 11.50 3.54 -10.27
CA ALA A 101 10.71 2.93 -9.22
C ALA A 101 10.15 4.00 -8.27
N LEU A 102 10.96 4.98 -7.86
CA LEU A 102 10.50 6.08 -7.00
C LEU A 102 9.34 6.87 -7.62
N ARG A 103 9.44 7.23 -8.90
CA ARG A 103 8.35 7.92 -9.61
C ARG A 103 7.08 7.08 -9.61
N LYS A 104 7.19 5.76 -9.84
CA LYS A 104 6.06 4.85 -9.81
C LYS A 104 5.45 4.69 -8.42
N VAL A 105 6.27 4.61 -7.38
CA VAL A 105 5.81 4.57 -5.98
C VAL A 105 5.01 5.84 -5.64
N GLN A 106 5.48 7.02 -6.05
CA GLN A 106 4.76 8.28 -5.84
C GLN A 106 3.42 8.32 -6.58
N GLU A 107 3.38 7.85 -7.83
CA GLU A 107 2.16 7.74 -8.63
C GLU A 107 1.13 6.82 -7.96
N ILE A 108 1.53 5.61 -7.58
CA ILE A 108 0.66 4.62 -6.93
C ILE A 108 0.18 5.13 -5.57
N ASN A 109 1.06 5.75 -4.77
CA ASN A 109 0.66 6.38 -3.51
C ASN A 109 -0.39 7.47 -3.71
N GLY A 110 -0.26 8.27 -4.78
CA GLY A 110 -1.26 9.27 -5.16
C GLY A 110 -2.63 8.65 -5.50
N ILE A 111 -2.63 7.52 -6.23
CA ILE A 111 -3.85 6.77 -6.55
C ILE A 111 -4.50 6.22 -5.27
N ILE A 112 -3.72 5.59 -4.40
CA ILE A 112 -4.20 5.05 -3.12
C ILE A 112 -4.78 6.17 -2.25
N GLY A 113 -4.10 7.30 -2.13
CA GLY A 113 -4.56 8.46 -1.37
C GLY A 113 -5.93 8.97 -1.85
N LYS A 114 -6.06 9.21 -3.16
CA LYS A 114 -7.33 9.65 -3.77
C LYS A 114 -8.46 8.65 -3.54
N ALA A 115 -8.19 7.35 -3.67
CA ALA A 115 -9.19 6.31 -3.45
C ALA A 115 -9.65 6.25 -1.99
N LEU A 116 -8.72 6.37 -1.03
CA LEU A 116 -9.03 6.38 0.40
C LEU A 116 -9.82 7.62 0.83
N GLU A 117 -9.48 8.80 0.31
CA GLU A 117 -10.23 10.04 0.57
C GLU A 117 -11.66 9.94 0.03
N ALA A 118 -11.82 9.41 -1.18
CA ALA A 118 -13.14 9.20 -1.78
C ALA A 118 -14.00 8.21 -0.98
N ASP A 119 -13.41 7.12 -0.47
CA ASP A 119 -14.10 6.16 0.39
C ASP A 119 -14.49 6.78 1.75
N LEU A 120 -13.60 7.53 2.38
CA LEU A 120 -13.88 8.25 3.63
C LEU A 120 -15.03 9.25 3.46
N ALA A 121 -15.05 10.01 2.35
CA ALA A 121 -16.11 10.95 2.04
C ALA A 121 -17.47 10.25 1.82
N LYS A 122 -17.48 9.07 1.19
CA LYS A 122 -18.70 8.26 1.02
C LYS A 122 -19.25 7.78 2.36
N ARG A 123 -18.39 7.24 3.22
CA ARG A 123 -18.78 6.76 4.56
C ARG A 123 -19.27 7.90 5.47
N ALA A 124 -18.61 9.06 5.41
CA ALA A 124 -19.02 10.23 6.18
C ALA A 124 -20.42 10.73 5.78
N LYS A 125 -20.79 10.65 4.49
CA LYS A 125 -22.15 10.97 4.02
C LYS A 125 -23.18 9.94 4.47
N GLN A 126 -22.83 8.66 4.46
CA GLN A 126 -23.72 7.58 4.88
C GLN A 126 -24.04 7.63 6.37
N ASN A 127 -23.02 7.80 7.23
CA ASN A 127 -23.23 7.89 8.68
C ASN A 127 -24.10 9.10 9.08
N ARG A 128 -23.91 10.25 8.41
CA ARG A 128 -24.77 11.43 8.62
C ARG A 128 -26.24 11.20 8.22
N GLY A 129 -26.52 10.27 7.31
CA GLY A 129 -27.89 9.96 6.88
C GLY A 129 -28.63 8.99 7.81
N VAL A 130 -27.91 8.12 8.53
CA VAL A 130 -28.49 7.09 9.41
C VAL A 130 -28.67 7.60 10.84
N GLU A 131 -27.79 8.46 11.35
CA GLU A 131 -27.91 9.01 12.72
C GLU A 131 -28.78 10.29 12.80
N ALA A 132 -29.11 10.91 11.66
CA ALA A 132 -29.88 12.16 11.60
C ALA A 132 -31.36 11.96 11.22
N SER A 133 -31.84 10.72 11.07
CA SER A 133 -33.26 10.46 10.88
C SER A 133 -34.02 10.65 12.19
N ALA A 134 -34.93 11.62 12.23
CA ALA A 134 -35.78 11.92 13.38
C ALA A 134 -36.88 10.86 13.64
N GLU A 135 -36.76 9.67 13.05
CA GLU A 135 -37.68 8.52 13.18
C GLU A 135 -37.15 7.51 14.22
N ASN A 136 -36.81 7.98 15.42
CA ASN A 136 -36.73 7.04 16.55
C ASN A 136 -38.16 6.87 17.09
N ASP A 137 -38.70 5.65 16.97
CA ASP A 137 -39.97 5.27 17.61
C ASP A 137 -39.85 5.53 19.13
N ARG A 138 -40.77 6.34 19.64
CA ARG A 138 -40.87 6.72 21.06
C ARG A 138 -41.49 5.61 21.89
#